data_AF-A0A7S2BXM6-F1
#
_entry.id   AF-A0A7S2BXM6-F1
#
_cell.length_a   1.000
_cell.length_b   1.000
_cell.length_c   1.000
_cell.angle_alpha   90.00
_cell.angle_beta   90.00
_cell.angle_gamma   90.00
#
_symmetry.space_group_name_H-M   'P 1'
#
loop_
_entity.id
_entity.type
_entity.pdbx_description
1 polymer ?
#
loop_
_entity_poly.entity_id
_entity_poly.type
_entity_poly.pdbx_seq_one_letter_code
_entity_poly.pdbx_strand_id
1 'polypeptide(L)'
;IERLLAKAGFSLLSDEVKEFVTEAGMDCEKPLDFSSMVELVQVCRRSSGFCRREVEELVAVFRRFDVQRTGELPRLQVLELLRSLGHTTRLDDVHKFLDEVDVNKNGTMDEKEFLMLMRRRREQDFQQAKAVFDGLQRESEQKDAYGS
;
A
#
# COMPACT_ATOMS: atom_id res chain seq x y z
N ILE A 1 -7.18 16.89 1.28
CA ILE A 1 -5.89 16.18 1.01
C ILE A 1 -6.16 14.72 0.69
N GLU A 2 -6.79 13.97 1.59
CA GLU A 2 -7.11 12.54 1.42
C GLU A 2 -7.84 12.22 0.11
N ARG A 3 -8.94 12.93 -0.20
CA ARG A 3 -9.67 12.76 -1.49
C ARG A 3 -8.81 13.01 -2.73
N LEU A 4 -7.80 13.88 -2.61
CA LEU A 4 -6.92 14.23 -3.72
C LEU A 4 -5.82 13.19 -3.91
N LEU A 5 -5.24 12.71 -2.81
CA LEU A 5 -4.31 11.57 -2.81
C LEU A 5 -5.00 10.32 -3.37
N ALA A 6 -6.25 10.07 -2.98
CA ALA A 6 -7.05 8.98 -3.54
C ALA A 6 -7.21 9.12 -5.06
N LYS A 7 -7.49 10.34 -5.58
CA LYS A 7 -7.52 10.60 -7.03
C LYS A 7 -6.16 10.45 -7.72
N ALA A 8 -5.07 10.63 -6.99
CA ALA A 8 -3.71 10.41 -7.49
C ALA A 8 -3.25 8.94 -7.39
N GLY A 9 -4.13 8.02 -6.96
CA GLY A 9 -3.83 6.59 -6.81
C GLY A 9 -3.28 6.20 -5.44
N PHE A 10 -3.43 7.07 -4.43
CA PHE A 10 -2.96 6.83 -3.08
C PHE A 10 -4.13 6.82 -2.08
N SER A 11 -4.55 5.63 -1.66
CA SER A 11 -5.36 5.47 -0.45
C SER A 11 -4.45 5.56 0.78
N LEU A 12 -4.58 6.66 1.54
CA LEU A 12 -3.83 6.94 2.77
C LEU A 12 -4.82 7.33 3.87
N LEU A 13 -4.58 6.84 5.09
CA LEU A 13 -5.31 7.20 6.29
C LEU A 13 -4.86 8.57 6.81
N SER A 14 -5.73 9.24 7.57
CA SER A 14 -5.48 10.60 8.08
C SER A 14 -4.18 10.73 8.86
N ASP A 15 -3.79 9.71 9.62
CA ASP A 15 -2.56 9.74 10.42
C ASP A 15 -1.30 9.51 9.56
N GLU A 16 -1.39 8.72 8.50
CA GLU A 16 -0.32 8.53 7.52
C GLU A 16 -0.07 9.85 6.75
N VAL A 17 -1.14 10.57 6.37
CA VAL A 17 -1.04 11.86 5.69
C VAL A 17 -0.30 12.90 6.55
N LYS A 18 -0.51 12.93 7.87
CA LYS A 18 0.20 13.86 8.77
C LYS A 18 1.70 13.57 8.82
N GLU A 19 2.06 12.29 8.86
CA GLU A 19 3.46 11.88 8.83
C GLU A 19 4.12 12.30 7.52
N PHE A 20 3.46 12.11 6.38
CA PHE A 20 3.96 12.57 5.08
C PHE A 20 4.09 14.08 4.96
N VAL A 21 3.14 14.85 5.48
CA VAL A 21 3.20 16.33 5.51
C VAL A 21 4.43 16.78 6.32
N THR A 22 4.68 16.11 7.46
CA THR A 22 5.84 16.41 8.32
C THR A 22 7.16 16.03 7.63
N GLU A 23 7.22 14.85 7.00
CA GLU A 23 8.41 14.38 6.28
C GLU A 23 8.73 15.26 5.06
N ALA A 24 7.70 15.78 4.40
CA ALA A 24 7.86 16.72 3.30
C ALA A 24 8.33 18.12 3.75
N GLY A 25 8.48 18.35 5.06
CA GLY A 25 8.84 19.65 5.62
C GLY A 25 7.74 20.70 5.43
N MET A 26 6.50 20.27 5.25
CA MET A 26 5.36 21.17 5.02
C MET A 26 4.82 21.69 6.34
N ASP A 27 4.50 22.98 6.32
CA ASP A 27 3.84 23.68 7.41
C ASP A 27 2.37 23.24 7.48
N CYS A 28 2.01 22.49 8.52
CA CYS A 28 0.65 21.95 8.70
C CYS A 28 -0.39 23.03 9.04
N GLU A 29 0.04 24.23 9.42
CA GLU A 29 -0.86 25.37 9.71
C GLU A 29 -1.19 26.19 8.47
N LYS A 30 -0.44 26.01 7.36
CA LYS A 30 -0.71 26.72 6.11
C LYS A 30 -1.68 25.96 5.22
N PRO A 31 -2.62 26.67 4.56
CA PRO A 31 -3.43 26.07 3.51
C PRO A 31 -2.50 25.49 2.43
N LEU A 32 -2.72 24.23 2.06
CA LEU A 32 -1.97 23.60 0.98
C LEU A 32 -2.20 24.35 -0.33
N ASP A 33 -1.13 24.91 -0.87
CA ASP A 33 -1.11 25.43 -2.22
C ASP A 33 -0.73 24.32 -3.23
N PHE A 34 -0.80 24.64 -4.51
CA PHE A 34 -0.50 23.68 -5.57
C PHE A 34 0.96 23.18 -5.51
N SER A 35 1.91 24.03 -5.10
CA SER A 35 3.33 23.67 -5.00
C SER A 35 3.54 22.60 -3.92
N SER A 36 3.00 22.86 -2.73
CA SER A 36 3.04 21.92 -1.61
C SER A 36 2.32 20.62 -1.96
N MET A 37 1.22 20.69 -2.72
CA MET A 37 0.52 19.50 -3.18
C MET A 37 1.35 18.63 -4.12
N VAL A 38 2.08 19.25 -5.07
CA VAL A 38 2.98 18.52 -5.97
C VAL A 38 4.10 17.84 -5.19
N GLU A 39 4.68 18.54 -4.21
CA GLU A 39 5.69 17.97 -3.32
C GLU A 39 5.16 16.79 -2.51
N LEU A 40 3.92 16.86 -2.00
CA LEU A 40 3.31 15.80 -1.21
C LEU A 40 3.11 14.54 -2.06
N VAL A 41 2.62 14.71 -3.29
CA VAL A 41 2.47 13.62 -4.26
C VAL A 41 3.84 13.04 -4.65
N GLN A 42 4.87 13.87 -4.79
CA GLN A 42 6.23 13.38 -5.07
C GLN A 42 6.81 12.60 -3.90
N VAL A 43 6.60 13.04 -2.65
CA VAL A 43 7.01 12.31 -1.45
C VAL A 43 6.31 10.95 -1.39
N CYS A 44 4.98 10.92 -1.55
CA CYS A 44 4.21 9.69 -1.59
C CYS A 44 4.70 8.74 -2.70
N ARG A 45 5.07 9.27 -3.88
CA ARG A 45 5.63 8.45 -4.97
C ARG A 45 7.00 7.88 -4.63
N ARG A 46 7.88 8.67 -4.01
CA ARG A 46 9.23 8.23 -3.63
C ARG A 46 9.20 7.15 -2.56
N SER A 47 8.29 7.23 -1.61
CA SER A 47 8.17 6.27 -0.51
C SER A 47 7.27 5.07 -0.85
N SER A 48 6.87 4.92 -2.12
CA SER A 48 5.85 3.95 -2.55
C SER A 48 4.53 4.06 -1.78
N GLY A 49 4.25 5.21 -1.16
CA GLY A 49 3.06 5.46 -0.36
C GLY A 49 3.09 4.85 1.03
N PHE A 50 4.25 4.49 1.56
CA PHE A 50 4.46 4.10 2.96
C PHE A 50 5.21 5.19 3.70
N CYS A 51 4.89 5.44 4.97
CA CYS A 51 5.70 6.33 5.77
C CYS A 51 7.05 5.67 6.06
N ARG A 52 8.06 6.46 6.45
CA ARG A 52 9.39 5.93 6.74
C ARG A 52 9.36 4.78 7.73
N ARG A 53 8.54 4.88 8.79
CA ARG A 53 8.45 3.85 9.82
C ARG A 53 7.88 2.54 9.29
N GLU A 54 6.86 2.60 8.44
CA GLU A 54 6.30 1.44 7.75
C GLU A 54 7.30 0.80 6.80
N VAL A 55 8.06 1.61 6.05
CA VAL A 55 9.14 1.09 5.20
C VAL A 55 10.17 0.34 6.04
N GLU A 56 10.60 0.92 7.17
CA GLU A 56 11.56 0.27 8.08
C GLU A 56 11.04 -1.07 8.61
N GLU A 57 9.76 -1.17 8.98
CA GLU A 57 9.12 -2.41 9.43
C GLU A 57 9.01 -3.47 8.31
N LEU A 58 8.54 -3.07 7.14
CA LEU A 58 8.42 -3.96 5.97
C LEU A 58 9.78 -4.50 5.54
N VAL A 59 10.79 -3.62 5.48
CA VAL A 59 12.17 -4.01 5.14
C VAL A 59 12.77 -4.90 6.23
N ALA A 60 12.48 -4.66 7.51
CA ALA A 60 12.93 -5.53 8.59
C ALA A 60 12.34 -6.95 8.45
N VAL A 61 11.07 -7.08 8.06
CA VAL A 61 10.46 -8.38 7.75
C VAL A 61 11.14 -9.02 6.55
N PHE A 62 11.33 -8.29 5.44
CA PHE A 62 12.02 -8.80 4.25
C PHE A 62 13.40 -9.38 4.60
N ARG A 63 14.21 -8.63 5.34
CA ARG A 63 15.56 -9.04 5.77
C ARG A 63 15.56 -10.25 6.71
N ARG A 64 14.47 -10.49 7.43
CA ARG A 64 14.32 -11.70 8.25
C ARG A 64 14.19 -12.96 7.40
N PHE A 65 13.59 -12.84 6.20
CA PHE A 65 13.44 -13.95 5.25
C PHE A 65 14.66 -14.10 4.33
N ASP A 66 15.37 -13.00 4.00
CA ASP A 66 16.62 -13.04 3.24
C ASP A 66 17.82 -13.42 4.14
N VAL A 67 17.78 -14.65 4.68
CA VAL A 67 18.80 -15.17 5.61
C VAL A 67 20.19 -15.16 4.98
N GLN A 68 20.27 -15.39 3.67
CA GLN A 68 21.51 -15.43 2.91
C GLN A 68 22.03 -14.05 2.51
N ARG A 69 21.27 -12.97 2.78
CA ARG A 69 21.62 -11.58 2.43
C ARG A 69 21.93 -11.40 0.96
N THR A 70 21.17 -12.09 0.12
CA THR A 70 21.30 -12.02 -1.34
C THR A 70 20.70 -10.73 -1.88
N GLY A 71 19.81 -10.08 -1.12
CA GLY A 71 18.98 -8.97 -1.56
C GLY A 71 17.73 -9.40 -2.32
N GLU A 72 17.54 -10.71 -2.53
CA GLU A 72 16.49 -11.27 -3.37
C GLU A 72 15.81 -12.46 -2.66
N LEU A 73 14.49 -12.55 -2.78
CA LEU A 73 13.70 -13.67 -2.24
C LEU A 73 13.16 -14.56 -3.36
N PRO A 74 13.50 -15.86 -3.36
CA PRO A 74 12.84 -16.84 -4.22
C PRO A 74 11.34 -16.95 -3.92
N ARG A 75 10.58 -17.42 -4.90
CA ARG A 75 9.10 -17.52 -4.86
C ARG A 75 8.54 -18.18 -3.58
N LEU A 76 9.18 -19.27 -3.13
CA LEU A 76 8.74 -19.98 -1.93
C LEU A 76 8.94 -19.16 -0.65
N GLN A 77 10.00 -18.37 -0.57
CA GLN A 77 10.26 -17.49 0.56
C GLN A 77 9.31 -16.28 0.54
N VAL A 78 8.98 -15.75 -0.64
CA VAL A 78 7.94 -14.72 -0.80
C VAL A 78 6.59 -15.23 -0.28
N LEU A 79 6.21 -16.48 -0.59
CA LEU A 79 4.98 -17.09 -0.07
C LEU A 79 4.95 -17.14 1.46
N GLU A 80 6.05 -17.59 2.06
CA GLU A 80 6.18 -17.70 3.51
C GLU A 80 6.15 -16.32 4.18
N LEU A 81 6.86 -15.36 3.60
CA LEU A 81 6.87 -13.97 4.04
C LEU A 81 5.45 -13.40 4.05
N LEU A 82 4.72 -13.49 2.93
CA LEU A 82 3.35 -12.97 2.83
C LEU A 82 2.43 -13.60 3.88
N ARG A 83 2.57 -14.90 4.15
CA ARG A 83 1.81 -15.58 5.20
C ARG A 83 2.18 -15.10 6.61
N SER A 84 3.46 -14.81 6.85
CA SER A 84 3.91 -14.28 8.14
C SER A 84 3.33 -12.90 8.46
N LEU A 85 2.99 -12.13 7.43
CA LEU A 85 2.29 -10.85 7.53
C LEU A 85 0.77 -10.99 7.67
N GLY A 86 0.26 -12.22 7.80
CA GLY A 86 -1.16 -12.52 7.98
C GLY A 86 -1.95 -12.68 6.68
N HIS A 87 -1.29 -12.60 5.51
CA HIS A 87 -1.99 -12.77 4.25
C HIS A 87 -2.20 -14.24 3.89
N THR A 88 -3.45 -14.61 3.65
CA THR A 88 -3.78 -15.94 3.10
C THR A 88 -3.43 -15.96 1.60
N THR A 89 -2.25 -16.48 1.27
CA THR A 89 -1.72 -16.47 -0.10
C THR A 89 -1.48 -17.91 -0.60
N ARG A 90 -1.87 -18.21 -1.84
CA ARG A 90 -1.56 -19.47 -2.54
C ARG A 90 -0.34 -19.33 -3.43
N LEU A 91 0.27 -20.45 -3.80
CA LEU A 91 1.43 -20.46 -4.70
C LEU A 91 1.10 -19.83 -6.07
N ASP A 92 -0.10 -20.09 -6.60
CA ASP A 92 -0.55 -19.52 -7.87
C ASP A 92 -0.71 -17.98 -7.79
N ASP A 93 -1.09 -17.47 -6.63
CA ASP A 93 -1.18 -16.03 -6.39
C ASP A 93 0.21 -15.40 -6.37
N VAL A 94 1.19 -16.06 -5.76
CA VAL A 94 2.59 -15.60 -5.75
C VAL A 94 3.17 -15.53 -7.17
N HIS A 95 2.82 -16.47 -8.05
CA HIS A 95 3.21 -16.39 -9.46
C HIS A 95 2.69 -15.12 -10.11
N LYS A 96 1.39 -14.83 -9.96
CA LYS A 96 0.79 -13.61 -10.50
C LYS A 96 1.42 -12.35 -9.91
N PHE A 97 1.67 -12.35 -8.61
CA PHE A 97 2.28 -11.21 -7.93
C PHE A 97 3.67 -10.92 -8.46
N LEU A 98 4.49 -11.95 -8.62
CA LEU A 98 5.81 -11.81 -9.22
C LEU A 98 5.70 -11.32 -10.65
N ASP A 99 4.88 -11.94 -11.50
CA ASP A 99 4.70 -11.50 -12.89
C ASP A 99 4.25 -10.02 -13.01
N GLU A 100 3.57 -9.52 -11.97
CA GLU A 100 3.06 -8.16 -11.87
C GLU A 100 4.06 -7.10 -11.39
N VAL A 101 5.05 -7.49 -10.57
CA VAL A 101 6.02 -6.56 -9.95
C VAL A 101 7.48 -6.86 -10.29
N ASP A 102 7.79 -8.01 -10.87
CA ASP A 102 9.12 -8.43 -11.31
C ASP A 102 9.53 -7.64 -12.56
N VAL A 103 10.11 -6.47 -12.32
CA VAL A 103 10.52 -5.53 -13.38
C VAL A 103 11.78 -6.03 -14.07
N ASN A 104 12.67 -6.67 -13.30
CA ASN A 104 13.97 -7.13 -13.77
C ASN A 104 13.90 -8.52 -14.45
N LYS A 105 12.77 -9.23 -14.32
CA LYS A 105 12.48 -10.57 -14.85
C LYS A 105 13.46 -11.65 -14.37
N ASN A 106 13.98 -11.52 -13.15
CA ASN A 106 14.88 -12.50 -12.56
C ASN A 106 14.14 -13.67 -11.89
N GLY A 107 12.80 -13.58 -11.76
CA GLY A 107 11.96 -14.61 -11.16
C GLY A 107 12.05 -14.73 -9.63
N THR A 108 12.69 -13.74 -9.00
CA THR A 108 12.80 -13.53 -7.55
C THR A 108 12.16 -12.19 -7.18
N MET A 109 12.25 -11.77 -5.92
CA MET A 109 11.71 -10.49 -5.46
C MET A 109 12.78 -9.73 -4.68
N ASP A 110 13.12 -8.54 -5.16
CA ASP A 110 13.97 -7.63 -4.41
C ASP A 110 13.18 -6.76 -3.40
N GLU A 111 13.90 -6.03 -2.54
CA GLU A 111 13.31 -5.15 -1.51
C GLU A 111 12.33 -4.12 -2.10
N LYS A 112 12.63 -3.58 -3.28
CA LYS A 112 11.84 -2.54 -3.94
C LYS A 112 10.57 -3.14 -4.55
N GLU A 113 10.68 -4.29 -5.21
CA GLU A 113 9.56 -5.04 -5.76
C GLU A 113 8.60 -5.51 -4.65
N PHE A 114 9.16 -5.90 -3.51
CA PHE A 114 8.39 -6.24 -2.31
C PHE A 114 7.55 -5.06 -1.79
N LEU A 115 8.13 -3.86 -1.68
CA LEU A 115 7.39 -2.65 -1.28
C LEU A 115 6.30 -2.30 -2.31
N MET A 116 6.56 -2.45 -3.61
CA MET A 116 5.54 -2.24 -4.64
C MET A 116 4.37 -3.22 -4.50
N LEU A 117 4.66 -4.50 -4.24
CA LEU A 117 3.64 -5.52 -4.00
C LEU A 117 2.78 -5.15 -2.78
N MET A 118 3.42 -4.77 -1.68
CA MET A 118 2.72 -4.36 -0.47
C MET A 118 1.81 -3.16 -0.73
N ARG A 119 2.27 -2.18 -1.52
CA ARG A 119 1.46 -1.00 -1.84
C ARG A 119 0.22 -1.38 -2.65
N ARG A 120 0.38 -2.24 -3.66
CA ARG A 120 -0.76 -2.73 -4.45
C ARG A 120 -1.76 -3.47 -3.59
N ARG A 121 -1.28 -4.28 -2.64
CA ARG A 121 -2.15 -5.05 -1.75
C ARG A 121 -2.95 -4.15 -0.83
N ARG A 122 -2.31 -3.14 -0.23
CA ARG A 122 -3.02 -2.10 0.55
C ARG A 122 -4.12 -1.44 -0.28
N GLU A 123 -3.84 -1.12 -1.55
CA GLU A 123 -4.85 -0.52 -2.43
C GLU A 123 -5.99 -1.50 -2.74
N GLN A 124 -5.71 -2.76 -3.03
CA GLN A 124 -6.74 -3.79 -3.25
C GLN A 124 -7.63 -3.99 -2.02
N ASP A 125 -7.02 -4.13 -0.83
CA ASP A 125 -7.74 -4.31 0.43
C ASP A 125 -8.65 -3.10 0.71
N PHE A 126 -8.16 -1.88 0.44
CA PHE A 126 -8.94 -0.65 0.56
C PHE A 126 -10.12 -0.62 -0.42
N GLN A 127 -9.91 -0.94 -1.69
CA GLN A 127 -10.98 -0.96 -2.70
C GLN A 127 -12.04 -2.01 -2.37
N GLN A 128 -11.63 -3.19 -1.88
CA GLN A 128 -12.57 -4.22 -1.45
C GLN A 128 -13.40 -3.77 -0.24
N ALA A 129 -12.75 -3.20 0.79
CA ALA A 129 -13.43 -2.67 1.96
C ALA A 129 -14.42 -1.55 1.58
N LYS A 130 -14.01 -0.65 0.69
CA LYS A 130 -14.87 0.42 0.17
C LYS A 130 -16.07 -0.14 -0.60
N ALA A 131 -15.87 -1.13 -1.47
CA ALA A 131 -16.97 -1.74 -2.23
C ALA A 131 -18.00 -2.41 -1.31
N VAL A 132 -17.55 -3.10 -0.25
CA VAL A 132 -18.43 -3.69 0.77
C VAL A 132 -19.20 -2.60 1.51
N PHE A 133 -18.51 -1.55 1.98
CA PHE A 133 -19.13 -0.44 2.69
C PHE A 133 -20.19 0.29 1.84
N ASP A 134 -19.84 0.63 0.59
CA ASP A 134 -20.76 1.26 -0.36
C ASP A 134 -21.97 0.35 -0.66
N GLY A 135 -21.79 -0.97 -0.65
CA GLY A 135 -22.88 -1.95 -0.78
C GLY A 135 -23.85 -1.89 0.39
N LEU A 136 -23.33 -1.89 1.62
CA LEU A 136 -24.13 -1.83 2.84
C LEU A 136 -24.95 -0.55 2.96
N GLN A 137 -24.38 0.61 2.58
CA GLN A 137 -25.12 1.88 2.59
C GLN A 137 -26.33 1.86 1.65
N ARG A 138 -26.19 1.28 0.45
CA ARG A 138 -27.31 1.13 -0.48
C ARG A 138 -28.40 0.21 0.05
N GLU A 139 -28.02 -0.85 0.77
CA GLU A 139 -28.98 -1.76 1.40
C GLU A 139 -29.74 -1.12 2.58
N SER A 140 -29.08 -0.27 3.39
CA SER A 140 -29.77 0.47 4.46
C SER A 140 -30.77 1.47 3.89
N GLU A 141 -30.38 2.23 2.87
CA GLU A 141 -31.25 3.23 2.22
C GLU A 141 -32.46 2.58 1.53
N GLN A 142 -32.30 1.38 0.95
CA GLN A 142 -33.43 0.63 0.37
C GLN A 142 -34.39 0.06 1.42
N LYS A 143 -33.88 -0.36 2.59
CA LYS A 143 -34.73 -0.83 3.69
C LYS A 143 -35.55 0.32 4.30
N ASP A 144 -34.98 1.51 4.39
CA ASP A 144 -35.69 2.70 4.85
C ASP A 144 -36.76 3.17 3.84
N ALA A 145 -36.52 2.97 2.54
CA ALA A 145 -37.48 3.35 1.49
C ALA A 145 -38.68 2.40 1.34
N TYR A 146 -38.57 1.15 1.76
CA TYR A 146 -39.64 0.13 1.69
C TYR A 146 -40.24 -0.24 3.07
N GLY A 147 -39.76 0.38 4.15
CA GLY A 147 -40.14 0.10 5.53
C GLY A 147 -41.17 1.05 6.15
N SER A 148 -41.86 1.89 5.36
CA SER A 148 -42.96 2.76 5.83
C SER A 148 -44.32 2.37 5.27
#